data_AF-K0IJ60-F1
#
_entry.id   AF-K0IJ60-F1
#
_cell.length_a   1.000
_cell.length_b   1.000
_cell.length_c   1.000
_cell.angle_alpha   90.00
_cell.angle_beta   90.00
_cell.angle_gamma   90.00
#
_symmetry.space_group_name_H-M   'P 1'
#
loop_
_entity.id
_entity.type
_entity.pdbx_description
1 polymer ?
#
loop_
_entity_poly.entity_id
_entity_poly.type
_entity_poly.pdbx_seq_one_letter_code
_entity_poly.pdbx_strand_id
1 'polypeptide(L)'
;MSEGIANRIHHLVEAMNRLELQIANETEVLKDHYVKAAAAMPEGKNYFLNGVQTGSVVKSYLLTRRGVEVPGEGIIQIPEFIDNVLRFANYPKRKIEVLNDLATHLQNVYALVGSQEAH
;
A
#
# COMPACT_ATOMS: atom_id res chain seq x y z
N MET A 1 -1.10 -12.14 31.04
CA MET A 1 -0.95 -10.73 30.61
C MET A 1 -0.58 -10.59 29.12
N SER A 2 0.24 -11.48 28.54
CA SER A 2 0.60 -11.47 27.11
C SER A 2 -0.55 -11.83 26.15
N GLU A 3 -1.52 -12.66 26.56
CA GLU A 3 -2.70 -12.96 25.71
C GLU A 3 -3.51 -11.70 25.35
N GLY A 4 -3.57 -10.72 26.26
CA GLY A 4 -4.27 -9.45 26.01
C GLY A 4 -3.59 -8.60 24.93
N ILE A 5 -2.25 -8.59 24.86
CA ILE A 5 -1.54 -7.84 23.82
C ILE A 5 -1.62 -8.54 22.46
N ALA A 6 -1.54 -9.87 22.45
CA ALA A 6 -1.70 -10.68 21.24
C ALA A 6 -3.08 -10.50 20.61
N ASN A 7 -4.16 -10.54 21.40
CA ASN A 7 -5.52 -10.30 20.91
C ASN A 7 -5.70 -8.89 20.34
N ARG A 8 -5.12 -7.87 20.98
CA ARG A 8 -5.16 -6.48 20.47
C ARG A 8 -4.41 -6.34 19.14
N ILE A 9 -3.28 -7.02 18.97
CA ILE A 9 -2.53 -7.03 17.71
C ILE A 9 -3.31 -7.80 16.63
N HIS A 10 -3.95 -8.91 16.99
CA HIS A 10 -4.79 -9.67 16.06
C HIS A 10 -5.94 -8.81 15.49
N HIS A 11 -6.64 -8.05 16.33
CA HIS A 11 -7.68 -7.13 15.84
C HIS A 11 -7.11 -6.04 14.90
N LEU A 12 -5.88 -5.57 15.13
CA LEU A 12 -5.23 -4.65 14.20
C LEU A 12 -4.95 -5.31 12.84
N VAL A 13 -4.54 -6.58 12.82
CA VAL A 13 -4.36 -7.35 11.59
C VAL A 13 -5.68 -7.48 10.83
N GLU A 14 -6.76 -7.85 11.50
CA GLU A 14 -8.07 -8.00 10.86
C GLU A 14 -8.60 -6.67 10.29
N ALA A 15 -8.51 -5.59 11.07
CA ALA A 15 -8.94 -4.26 10.64
C ALA A 15 -8.16 -3.80 9.41
N MET A 16 -6.86 -4.10 9.37
CA MET A 16 -6.00 -3.77 8.25
C MET A 16 -6.29 -4.60 7.01
N ASN A 17 -6.53 -5.91 7.13
CA ASN A 17 -6.92 -6.73 5.99
C ASN A 17 -8.22 -6.24 5.37
N ARG A 18 -9.19 -5.80 6.19
CA ARG A 18 -10.41 -5.17 5.69
C ARG A 18 -10.12 -3.86 4.96
N LEU A 19 -9.23 -3.03 5.52
CA LEU A 19 -8.82 -1.78 4.89
C LEU A 19 -8.08 -2.02 3.57
N GLU A 20 -7.20 -3.02 3.49
CA GLU A 20 -6.52 -3.43 2.25
C GLU A 20 -7.51 -3.83 1.16
N LEU A 21 -8.54 -4.61 1.52
CA LEU A 21 -9.59 -4.99 0.57
C LEU A 21 -10.38 -3.77 0.09
N GLN A 22 -10.71 -2.85 1.00
CA GLN A 22 -11.38 -1.60 0.64
C GLN A 22 -10.52 -0.74 -0.29
N ILE A 23 -9.23 -0.58 0.01
CA ILE A 23 -8.27 0.13 -0.86
C ILE A 23 -8.22 -0.53 -2.23
N ALA A 24 -8.16 -1.86 -2.31
CA ALA A 24 -8.14 -2.58 -3.60
C ALA A 24 -9.41 -2.31 -4.42
N ASN A 25 -10.59 -2.36 -3.79
CA ASN A 25 -11.85 -2.06 -4.46
C ASN A 25 -11.88 -0.62 -4.98
N GLU A 26 -11.54 0.37 -4.14
CA GLU A 26 -11.49 1.78 -4.54
C GLU A 26 -10.43 2.04 -5.62
N THR A 27 -9.34 1.28 -5.61
CA THR A 27 -8.29 1.36 -6.65
C THR A 27 -8.83 0.94 -8.00
N GLU A 28 -9.58 -0.17 -8.08
CA GLU A 28 -10.19 -0.61 -9.34
C GLU A 28 -11.21 0.39 -9.87
N VAL A 29 -12.03 0.96 -8.98
CA VAL A 29 -12.96 2.04 -9.32
C VAL A 29 -12.19 3.26 -9.86
N LEU A 30 -11.10 3.66 -9.21
CA LEU A 30 -10.30 4.81 -9.61
C LEU A 30 -9.63 4.60 -10.98
N LYS A 31 -9.11 3.39 -11.24
CA LYS A 31 -8.53 3.03 -12.55
C LYS A 31 -9.53 3.21 -13.69
N ASP A 32 -10.74 2.70 -13.52
CA ASP A 32 -11.81 2.81 -14.51
C ASP A 32 -12.17 4.29 -14.79
N HIS A 33 -12.28 5.11 -13.74
CA HIS A 33 -12.53 6.55 -13.89
C HIS A 33 -11.40 7.27 -14.64
N TYR A 34 -10.15 6.98 -14.32
CA TYR A 34 -9.01 7.58 -15.00
C TYR A 34 -8.93 7.19 -16.48
N VAL A 35 -9.20 5.93 -16.82
CA VAL A 35 -9.23 5.46 -18.21
C VAL A 35 -10.32 6.19 -19.00
N LYS A 36 -11.53 6.31 -18.45
CA LYS A 36 -12.63 7.04 -19.08
C LYS A 36 -12.31 8.52 -19.26
N ALA A 37 -11.77 9.15 -18.22
CA ALA A 37 -11.39 10.56 -18.25
C ALA A 37 -10.30 10.83 -19.29
N ALA A 38 -9.26 10.00 -19.32
CA ALA A 38 -8.17 10.09 -20.30
C ALA A 38 -8.68 9.91 -21.73
N ALA A 39 -9.52 8.90 -21.99
CA ALA A 39 -10.08 8.67 -23.32
C ALA A 39 -10.90 9.86 -23.85
N ALA A 40 -11.54 10.61 -22.96
CA ALA A 40 -12.30 11.82 -23.28
C ALA A 40 -11.43 13.08 -23.47
N MET A 41 -10.13 13.02 -23.15
CA MET A 41 -9.24 14.18 -23.32
C MET A 41 -9.05 14.55 -24.81
N PRO A 42 -9.00 15.85 -25.13
CA PRO A 42 -8.64 16.30 -26.47
C PRO A 42 -7.23 15.86 -26.86
N GLU A 43 -7.02 15.58 -28.15
CA GLU A 43 -5.67 15.28 -28.65
C GLU A 43 -4.73 16.48 -28.44
N GLY A 44 -3.47 16.18 -28.10
CA GLY A 44 -2.44 17.19 -27.83
C GLY A 44 -2.57 17.92 -26.48
N LYS A 45 -3.59 17.60 -25.66
CA LYS A 45 -3.69 18.08 -24.28
C LYS A 45 -3.13 17.05 -23.32
N ASN A 46 -2.47 17.55 -22.28
CA ASN A 46 -1.98 16.76 -21.17
C ASN A 46 -2.29 17.45 -19.83
N TYR A 47 -2.24 16.67 -18.75
CA TYR A 47 -2.44 17.13 -17.39
C TYR A 47 -1.28 16.66 -16.50
N PHE A 48 -0.67 17.56 -15.75
CA PHE A 48 0.45 17.24 -14.89
C PHE A 48 0.01 16.63 -13.55
N LEU A 49 0.40 15.38 -13.31
CA LEU A 49 0.09 14.63 -12.09
C LEU A 49 1.09 14.99 -10.97
N ASN A 50 0.97 16.21 -10.46
CA ASN A 50 1.84 16.73 -9.41
C ASN A 50 1.71 15.93 -8.10
N GLY A 51 2.83 15.75 -7.39
CA GLY A 51 2.89 15.07 -6.09
C GLY A 51 2.79 13.54 -6.14
N VAL A 52 2.75 12.96 -7.34
CA VAL A 52 2.68 11.51 -7.54
C VAL A 52 4.08 10.94 -7.79
N GLN A 53 4.38 9.80 -7.17
CA GLN A 53 5.67 9.10 -7.32
C GLN A 53 5.44 7.60 -7.42
N THR A 54 6.20 6.94 -8.28
CA THR A 54 6.23 5.46 -8.40
C THR A 54 7.54 4.87 -7.87
N GLY A 55 8.40 5.68 -7.27
CA GLY A 55 9.74 5.29 -6.84
C GLY A 55 10.52 6.43 -6.21
N SER A 56 11.76 6.14 -5.79
CA SER A 56 12.64 7.11 -5.11
C SER A 56 13.14 8.25 -5.98
N VAL A 57 13.18 8.04 -7.30
CA VAL A 57 13.54 9.08 -8.28
C VAL A 57 12.29 9.88 -8.62
N VAL A 58 12.33 11.19 -8.39
CA VAL A 58 11.24 12.10 -8.75
C VAL A 58 11.15 12.21 -10.26
N LYS A 59 9.96 11.91 -10.80
CA LYS A 59 9.66 12.02 -12.23
C LYS A 59 8.45 12.91 -12.44
N SER A 60 8.38 13.49 -13.64
CA SER A 60 7.19 14.20 -14.10
C SER A 60 6.26 13.23 -14.81
N TYR A 61 4.99 13.21 -14.42
CA TYR A 61 3.98 12.36 -15.03
C TYR A 61 2.89 13.23 -15.68
N LEU A 62 2.65 13.01 -16.96
CA LEU A 62 1.67 13.74 -17.76
C LEU A 62 0.56 12.79 -18.19
N LEU A 63 -0.65 12.97 -17.65
CA LEU A 63 -1.83 12.25 -18.14
C LEU A 63 -2.17 12.77 -19.53
N THR A 64 -2.29 11.84 -20.48
CA THR A 64 -2.69 12.11 -21.87
C THR A 64 -3.83 11.18 -22.25
N ARG A 65 -4.43 11.42 -23.43
CA ARG A 65 -5.43 10.50 -24.00
C ARG A 65 -4.93 9.06 -24.18
N ARG A 66 -3.61 8.87 -24.34
CA ARG A 66 -2.99 7.56 -24.62
C ARG A 66 -2.49 6.82 -23.38
N GLY A 67 -2.49 7.48 -22.23
CA GLY A 67 -1.89 6.97 -21.00
C GLY A 67 -1.07 8.03 -20.27
N VAL A 68 -0.23 7.61 -19.33
CA VAL A 68 0.65 8.50 -18.57
C VAL A 68 2.00 8.59 -19.24
N GLU A 69 2.30 9.75 -19.80
CA GLU A 69 3.60 10.04 -20.40
C GLU A 69 4.61 10.42 -19.32
N VAL A 70 5.78 9.79 -19.42
CA VAL A 70 6.98 10.10 -18.64
C VAL A 70 8.01 10.68 -19.61
N PRO A 71 8.36 11.98 -19.49
CA PRO A 71 9.31 12.62 -20.39
C PRO A 71 10.65 11.85 -20.45
N GLY A 72 11.05 11.45 -21.66
CA GLY A 72 12.29 10.71 -21.90
C GLY A 72 12.21 9.18 -21.71
N GLU A 73 11.08 8.64 -21.22
CA GLU A 73 10.92 7.19 -20.98
C GLU A 73 9.78 6.57 -21.81
N GLY A 74 8.70 7.33 -22.07
CA GLY A 74 7.58 6.88 -22.89
C GLY A 74 6.23 6.92 -22.17
N ILE A 75 5.27 6.13 -22.65
CA ILE A 75 3.90 6.11 -22.12
C ILE A 75 3.66 4.84 -21.31
N ILE A 76 3.18 5.00 -20.08
CA ILE A 76 2.74 3.95 -19.17
C ILE A 76 1.21 3.83 -19.23
N GLN A 77 0.68 2.60 -19.17
CA GLN A 77 -0.75 2.40 -19.09
C GLN A 77 -1.30 2.88 -17.74
N ILE A 78 -2.48 3.51 -17.74
CA ILE A 78 -3.02 4.14 -16.52
C ILE A 78 -3.23 3.13 -15.38
N PRO A 79 -3.76 1.91 -15.60
CA PRO A 79 -3.88 0.91 -14.54
C PRO A 79 -2.52 0.56 -13.91
N GLU A 80 -1.51 0.31 -14.74
CA GLU A 80 -0.15 0.00 -14.31
C GLU A 80 0.48 1.16 -13.53
N PHE A 81 0.29 2.39 -14.01
CA PHE A 81 0.77 3.58 -13.32
C PHE A 81 0.17 3.70 -11.91
N ILE A 82 -1.16 3.56 -11.77
CA ILE A 82 -1.84 3.65 -10.46
C ILE A 82 -1.34 2.56 -9.50
N ASP A 83 -1.16 1.32 -9.98
CA ASP A 83 -0.62 0.23 -9.17
C ASP A 83 0.79 0.55 -8.66
N ASN A 84 1.64 1.11 -9.51
CA ASN A 84 3.00 1.48 -9.14
C ASN A 84 3.03 2.63 -8.11
N VAL A 85 2.12 3.61 -8.21
CA VAL A 85 1.98 4.69 -7.22
C VAL A 85 1.58 4.13 -5.87
N LEU A 86 0.56 3.27 -5.83
CA LEU A 86 0.05 2.69 -4.59
C LEU A 86 1.05 1.73 -3.95
N ARG A 87 1.78 0.95 -4.75
CA ARG A 87 2.85 0.07 -4.27
C ARG A 87 4.00 0.84 -3.62
N PHE A 88 4.31 2.03 -4.13
CA PHE A 88 5.36 2.88 -3.54
C PHE A 88 4.92 3.56 -2.24
N ALA A 89 3.61 3.77 -2.04
CA ALA A 89 3.09 4.32 -0.81
C ALA A 89 3.39 3.40 0.39
N ASN A 90 4.13 3.93 1.36
CA ASN A 90 4.69 3.17 2.48
C ASN A 90 3.60 2.53 3.35
N TYR A 91 3.82 1.28 3.77
CA TYR A 91 2.76 0.33 4.12
C TYR A 91 2.57 0.20 5.65
N PRO A 92 1.43 0.63 6.24
CA PRO A 92 1.11 0.43 7.66
C PRO A 92 1.20 -1.03 8.13
N LYS A 93 0.96 -2.00 7.22
CA LYS A 93 1.01 -3.43 7.54
C LYS A 93 2.33 -3.93 8.04
N ARG A 94 3.42 -3.37 7.52
CA ARG A 94 4.75 -3.78 7.98
C ARG A 94 4.95 -3.52 9.48
N LYS A 95 4.36 -2.44 10.01
CA LYS A 95 4.46 -2.11 11.45
C LYS A 95 3.68 -3.11 12.32
N ILE A 96 2.52 -3.57 11.86
CA ILE A 96 1.69 -4.53 12.60
C ILE A 96 2.26 -5.95 12.55
N GLU A 97 2.82 -6.36 11.41
CA GLU A 97 3.58 -7.62 11.30
C GLU A 97 4.70 -7.67 12.35
N VAL A 98 5.52 -6.62 12.43
CA VAL A 98 6.59 -6.51 13.43
C VAL A 98 6.05 -6.53 14.86
N LEU A 99 4.91 -5.88 15.15
CA LEU A 99 4.30 -5.95 16.48
C LEU A 99 3.88 -7.38 16.84
N ASN A 100 3.36 -8.15 15.88
CA ASN A 100 2.96 -9.54 16.10
C ASN A 100 4.17 -10.44 16.37
N ASP A 101 5.26 -10.25 15.63
CA ASP A 101 6.52 -10.95 15.86
C ASP A 101 7.06 -10.65 17.27
N LEU A 102 7.09 -9.38 17.65
CA LEU A 102 7.52 -8.95 18.99
C LEU A 102 6.63 -9.52 20.11
N ALA A 103 5.31 -9.58 19.92
CA ALA A 103 4.40 -10.18 20.89
C ALA A 103 4.61 -11.69 21.04
N THR A 104 4.89 -12.39 19.94
CA THR A 104 5.21 -13.81 19.92
C THR A 104 6.52 -14.08 20.67
N HIS A 105 7.55 -13.28 20.42
CA HIS A 105 8.81 -13.37 21.17
C HIS A 105 8.60 -13.15 22.67
N LEU A 106 7.78 -12.17 23.05
CA LEU A 106 7.48 -11.91 24.46
C LEU A 106 6.75 -13.09 25.13
N GLN A 107 5.84 -13.77 24.43
CA GLN A 107 5.21 -15.00 24.95
C GLN A 107 6.24 -16.10 25.21
N ASN A 108 7.18 -16.31 24.28
CA ASN A 108 8.24 -17.30 24.44
C ASN A 108 9.16 -16.98 25.62
N VAL A 109 9.47 -15.70 25.85
CA VAL A 109 10.23 -15.26 27.03
C VAL A 109 9.48 -15.62 28.32
N TYR A 110 8.18 -15.34 28.40
CA TYR A 110 7.39 -15.72 29.59
C TYR A 110 7.36 -17.23 29.82
N ALA A 111 7.25 -18.04 28.76
CA ALA A 111 7.28 -19.49 28.86
C ALA A 111 8.63 -20.01 29.39
N LEU A 112 9.74 -19.42 28.94
CA LEU A 112 11.10 -19.72 29.42
C LEU A 112 11.26 -19.40 30.91
N VAL A 113 10.81 -18.21 31.33
CA VAL A 113 10.91 -17.77 32.74
C VAL A 113 10.05 -18.66 33.65
N GLY A 114 8.82 -18.99 33.25
CA GLY A 114 7.94 -19.86 34.04
C GLY A 114 8.40 -21.32 34.13
N SER A 115 9.34 -21.75 33.29
CA SER A 115 9.88 -23.12 33.29
C SER A 115 11.10 -23.29 34.22
N GLN A 116 11.67 -22.20 34.74
CA GLN A 116 12.86 -22.23 35.60
C GLN A 116 12.55 -22.36 37.11
N GLU A 117 11.29 -22.26 37.55
CA GLU A 117 10.89 -22.36 38.96
C GLU A 117 10.57 -23.81 39.42
N ALA A 118 10.82 -24.84 38.59
CA ALA A 118 10.48 -26.24 38.88
C ALA A 118 11.68 -27.14 39.26
N HIS A 119 12.83 -26.57 39.64
CA HIS A 119 14.00 -27.32 40.10
C HIS A 119 14.50 -26.87 41.47
#